data_AF-A0A7Z9U9M7-F1
#
_entry.id   AF-A0A7Z9U9M7-F1
#
_cell.length_a   1.000
_cell.length_b   1.000
_cell.length_c   1.000
_cell.angle_alpha   90.00
_cell.angle_beta   90.00
_cell.angle_gamma   90.00
#
_symmetry.space_group_name_H-M   'P 1'
#
loop_
_entity.id
_entity.type
_entity.pdbx_description
1 polymer ?
#
loop_
_entity_poly.entity_id
_entity_poly.type
_entity_poly.pdbx_seq_one_letter_code
_entity_poly.pdbx_strand_id
1 'polypeptide(L)'
;MAILTTLLVIALLLGLLSAFLVVNRAGNRLTVNSVERRQAQDAALTAFDYARYSLEKDRLWADRDTPLSGSDQFPFVSPIAKFNLGNNADGDGFITGEYSPSRDFASPLATVEMTVRNNLKSKTELAASVPKRAVNIRVVAKVGGVTRVVEGLLRPQVQSHESLAAGRDIDLSSTAGLTRFESKDPYVNRVRAGSDLFLPPNSDVRFLKHGEAASTDRLRLGSQSLESASDAAVIAAGDISGGNFLTNAPSGFTIADFDDSELDLPSQNESLPAGEWRFGDAVKVEYISHNLSYARTGPMGVPLPPGQVQRYQKKSSTYNILTAPNGQKYAAGTAIVGTTVFDPPFPPAGFYPSEGAASSYGLGAAGPGGYGDTGAMYPESDVHTLTPGVEANVVTAQMVIHPGKNIQLSGDFIVTADGSRSPELYFGYDLSPGGVATQTALVNGIEAAKDSPSTY
;
A
#
# COMPACT_ATOMS: atom_id res chain seq x y z
N MET A 1 -76.04 59.10 -18.61
CA MET A 1 -75.63 57.72 -18.98
C MET A 1 -74.30 57.68 -19.71
N ALA A 2 -74.14 58.35 -20.87
CA ALA A 2 -72.91 58.29 -21.68
C ALA A 2 -71.60 58.75 -20.96
N ILE A 3 -71.67 59.74 -20.08
CA ILE A 3 -70.52 60.24 -19.30
C ILE A 3 -70.10 59.22 -18.22
N LEU A 4 -71.07 58.56 -17.61
CA LEU A 4 -70.85 57.57 -16.54
C LEU A 4 -70.21 56.30 -17.11
N THR A 5 -70.65 55.86 -18.30
CA THR A 5 -70.03 54.74 -19.01
C THR A 5 -68.63 55.07 -19.53
N THR A 6 -68.37 56.29 -20.02
CA THR A 6 -67.00 56.69 -20.43
C THR A 6 -66.04 56.77 -19.25
N LEU A 7 -66.46 57.31 -18.10
CA LEU A 7 -65.65 57.31 -16.88
C LEU A 7 -65.31 55.89 -16.41
N LEU A 8 -66.27 54.97 -16.48
CA LEU A 8 -66.09 53.58 -16.09
C LEU A 8 -65.12 52.85 -17.03
N VAL A 9 -65.18 53.13 -18.34
CA VAL A 9 -64.23 52.60 -19.33
C VAL A 9 -62.82 53.17 -19.13
N ILE A 10 -62.68 54.47 -18.83
CA ILE A 10 -61.37 55.08 -18.56
C ILE A 10 -60.76 54.51 -17.27
N ALA A 11 -61.56 54.35 -16.21
CA ALA A 11 -61.10 53.73 -14.96
C ALA A 11 -60.65 52.27 -15.18
N LEU A 12 -61.40 51.51 -15.99
CA LEU A 12 -61.03 50.15 -16.37
C LEU A 12 -59.72 50.13 -17.18
N LEU A 13 -59.55 51.04 -18.14
CA LEU A 13 -58.33 51.15 -18.96
C LEU A 13 -57.11 51.54 -18.12
N LEU A 14 -57.25 52.46 -17.17
CA LEU A 14 -56.18 52.83 -16.23
C LEU A 14 -55.84 51.67 -15.29
N GLY A 15 -56.85 50.93 -14.82
CA GLY A 15 -56.66 49.71 -14.05
C GLY A 15 -55.88 48.66 -14.83
N LEU A 16 -56.25 48.41 -16.09
CA LEU A 16 -55.55 47.47 -16.98
C LEU A 16 -54.13 47.93 -17.31
N LEU A 17 -53.90 49.23 -17.54
CA LEU A 17 -52.57 49.78 -17.79
C LEU A 17 -51.65 49.62 -16.57
N SER A 18 -52.18 49.89 -15.38
CA SER A 18 -51.42 49.71 -14.13
C SER A 18 -51.09 48.23 -13.87
N ALA A 19 -52.04 47.32 -14.10
CA ALA A 19 -51.81 45.88 -14.02
C ALA A 19 -50.76 45.42 -15.04
N PHE A 20 -50.82 45.90 -16.28
CA PHE A 20 -49.85 45.60 -17.32
C PHE A 20 -48.43 46.07 -16.96
N LEU A 21 -48.29 47.29 -16.43
CA LEU A 21 -47.00 47.82 -15.99
C LEU A 21 -46.42 47.03 -14.81
N VAL A 22 -47.25 46.58 -13.87
CA VAL A 22 -46.83 45.74 -12.74
C VAL A 22 -46.37 44.37 -13.23
N VAL A 23 -47.13 43.73 -14.12
CA VAL A 23 -46.78 42.42 -14.70
C VAL A 23 -45.50 42.50 -15.54
N ASN A 24 -45.33 43.54 -16.36
CA ASN A 24 -44.10 43.73 -17.13
C ASN A 24 -42.89 44.03 -16.25
N ARG A 25 -43.05 44.82 -15.18
CA ARG A 25 -41.97 45.00 -14.19
C ARG A 25 -41.62 43.70 -13.50
N ALA A 26 -42.60 42.89 -13.13
CA ALA A 26 -42.37 41.59 -12.51
C ALA A 26 -41.67 40.62 -13.46
N GLY A 27 -42.14 40.52 -14.70
CA GLY A 27 -41.52 39.69 -15.76
C GLY A 27 -40.08 40.11 -16.05
N ASN A 28 -39.82 41.41 -16.24
CA ASN A 28 -38.47 41.91 -16.45
C ASN A 28 -37.56 41.65 -15.24
N ARG A 29 -38.06 41.81 -14.01
CA ARG A 29 -37.29 41.47 -12.79
C ARG A 29 -36.95 39.98 -12.72
N LEU A 30 -37.86 39.10 -13.12
CA LEU A 30 -37.61 37.65 -13.13
C LEU A 30 -36.54 37.27 -14.16
N THR A 31 -36.61 37.85 -15.36
CA THR A 31 -35.62 37.61 -16.42
C THR A 31 -34.25 38.19 -16.07
N VAL A 32 -34.19 39.39 -15.51
CA VAL A 32 -32.93 39.99 -15.04
C VAL A 32 -32.30 39.15 -13.93
N ASN A 33 -33.10 38.72 -12.94
CA ASN A 33 -32.61 37.89 -11.84
C ASN A 33 -32.12 36.52 -12.33
N SER A 34 -32.77 35.91 -13.32
CA SER A 34 -32.31 34.63 -13.87
C SER A 34 -30.97 34.75 -14.60
N VAL A 35 -30.77 35.85 -15.33
CA VAL A 35 -29.50 36.17 -16.00
C VAL A 35 -28.40 36.47 -14.96
N GLU A 36 -28.69 37.31 -13.96
CA GLU A 36 -27.76 37.63 -12.87
C GLU A 36 -27.34 36.38 -12.09
N ARG A 37 -28.27 35.44 -11.84
CA ARG A 37 -27.96 34.15 -11.19
C ARG A 37 -26.99 33.29 -12.00
N ARG A 38 -27.16 33.25 -13.32
CA ARG A 38 -26.27 32.48 -14.20
C ARG A 38 -24.90 33.13 -14.25
N GLN A 39 -24.83 34.45 -14.39
CA GLN A 39 -23.59 35.20 -14.40
C GLN A 39 -22.82 35.08 -13.08
N ALA A 40 -23.52 35.12 -11.94
CA ALA A 40 -22.90 34.89 -10.63
C ALA A 40 -22.38 33.45 -10.47
N GLN A 41 -23.06 32.46 -11.06
CA GLN A 41 -22.58 31.07 -11.07
C GLN A 41 -21.35 30.91 -11.95
N ASP A 42 -21.34 31.48 -13.15
CA ASP A 42 -20.19 31.42 -14.07
C ASP A 42 -18.96 32.11 -13.45
N ALA A 43 -19.14 33.26 -12.78
CA ALA A 43 -18.09 33.95 -12.05
C ALA A 43 -17.53 33.09 -10.90
N ALA A 44 -18.40 32.43 -10.13
CA ALA A 44 -17.99 31.57 -9.03
C ALA A 44 -17.21 30.33 -9.51
N LEU A 45 -17.67 29.68 -10.59
CA LEU A 45 -16.98 28.52 -11.18
C LEU A 45 -15.62 28.92 -11.77
N THR A 46 -15.55 30.05 -12.48
CA THR A 46 -14.29 30.56 -13.04
C THR A 46 -13.24 30.79 -11.95
N ALA A 47 -13.63 31.37 -10.80
CA ALA A 47 -12.72 31.56 -9.68
C ALA A 47 -12.36 30.25 -8.97
N PHE A 48 -13.28 29.30 -8.88
CA PHE A 48 -13.00 27.96 -8.36
C PHE A 48 -11.96 27.23 -9.24
N ASP A 49 -12.12 27.28 -10.56
CA ASP A 49 -11.18 26.70 -11.52
C ASP A 49 -9.81 27.36 -11.45
N TYR A 50 -9.77 28.68 -11.24
CA TYR A 50 -8.52 29.40 -10.98
C TYR A 50 -7.81 28.91 -9.71
N ALA A 51 -8.54 28.77 -8.59
CA ALA A 51 -7.95 28.23 -7.36
C ALA A 51 -7.41 26.82 -7.58
N ARG A 52 -8.19 25.94 -8.21
CA ARG A 52 -7.74 24.59 -8.54
C ARG A 52 -6.46 24.62 -9.38
N TYR A 53 -6.45 25.39 -10.47
CA TYR A 53 -5.29 25.55 -11.34
C TYR A 53 -4.06 26.11 -10.62
N SER A 54 -4.24 27.13 -9.76
CA SER A 54 -3.15 27.74 -9.00
C SER A 54 -2.57 26.78 -7.98
N LEU A 55 -3.41 25.98 -7.32
CA LEU A 55 -2.96 24.96 -6.36
C LEU A 55 -2.25 23.84 -7.10
N GLU A 56 -2.77 23.34 -8.22
CA GLU A 56 -2.15 22.25 -9.01
C GLU A 56 -0.70 22.56 -9.48
N LYS A 57 -0.28 23.84 -9.54
CA LYS A 57 1.11 24.21 -9.85
C LYS A 57 2.14 23.78 -8.81
N ASP A 58 1.73 23.61 -7.55
CA ASP A 58 2.64 23.34 -6.44
C ASP A 58 2.13 22.22 -5.55
N ARG A 59 2.53 20.98 -5.82
CA ARG A 59 2.00 19.76 -5.15
C ARG A 59 2.08 19.76 -3.62
N LEU A 60 2.88 20.65 -3.01
CA LEU A 60 3.01 20.80 -1.56
C LEU A 60 1.91 21.69 -0.93
N TRP A 61 0.97 22.24 -1.72
CA TRP A 61 -0.07 23.17 -1.24
C TRP A 61 -0.94 22.65 -0.08
N ALA A 62 -0.99 21.33 0.13
CA ALA A 62 -1.71 20.68 1.22
C ALA A 62 -0.86 20.47 2.49
N ASP A 63 0.46 20.64 2.37
CA ASP A 63 1.48 20.33 3.39
C ASP A 63 2.25 21.59 3.86
N ARG A 64 2.05 22.73 3.19
CA ARG A 64 2.57 24.05 3.59
C ARG A 64 1.50 25.16 3.49
N ASP A 65 1.90 26.37 3.83
CA ASP A 65 1.10 27.57 3.60
C ASP A 65 0.59 27.63 2.17
N THR A 66 -0.72 27.85 2.03
CA THR A 66 -1.43 27.75 0.76
C THR A 66 -0.84 28.75 -0.24
N PRO A 67 -0.16 28.27 -1.30
CA PRO A 67 0.57 29.11 -2.24
C PRO A 67 -0.40 29.67 -3.27
N LEU A 68 -1.20 30.65 -2.86
CA LEU A 68 -2.03 31.42 -3.78
C LEU A 68 -1.25 32.63 -4.26
N SER A 69 -1.12 32.76 -5.57
CA SER A 69 -0.69 33.99 -6.23
C SER A 69 -1.91 34.75 -6.75
N GLY A 70 -1.81 36.07 -6.90
CA GLY A 70 -2.74 36.80 -7.75
C GLY A 70 -2.49 36.52 -9.23
N SER A 71 -3.48 36.78 -10.09
CA SER A 71 -3.34 36.80 -11.54
C SER A 71 -4.22 37.88 -12.16
N ASP A 72 -3.62 38.79 -12.91
CA ASP A 72 -4.35 39.81 -13.68
C ASP A 72 -5.01 39.26 -14.96
N GLN A 73 -4.82 37.97 -15.27
CA GLN A 73 -5.31 37.36 -16.51
C GLN A 73 -5.72 35.90 -16.27
N PHE A 74 -7.02 35.64 -16.21
CA PHE A 74 -7.57 34.28 -16.22
C PHE A 74 -8.84 34.17 -17.09
N PRO A 75 -8.95 33.17 -17.98
CA PRO A 75 -7.86 32.33 -18.47
C PRO A 75 -6.80 33.18 -19.22
N PHE A 76 -5.57 32.67 -19.36
CA PHE A 76 -4.46 33.42 -19.98
C PHE A 76 -4.75 33.88 -21.41
N VAL A 77 -5.55 33.11 -22.14
CA VAL A 77 -6.02 33.45 -23.48
C VAL A 77 -7.47 33.91 -23.36
N SER A 78 -7.76 35.15 -23.73
CA SER A 78 -9.08 35.78 -23.54
C SER A 78 -9.49 35.93 -22.06
N PRO A 79 -8.79 36.78 -21.28
CA PRO A 79 -9.05 36.94 -19.86
C PRO A 79 -10.44 37.51 -19.62
N ILE A 80 -11.20 36.83 -18.78
CA ILE A 80 -12.54 37.24 -18.32
C ILE A 80 -12.58 37.44 -16.80
N ALA A 81 -11.48 37.16 -16.10
CA ALA A 81 -11.33 37.40 -14.68
C ALA A 81 -9.94 37.96 -14.32
N LYS A 82 -9.92 38.79 -13.27
CA LYS A 82 -8.72 39.26 -12.56
C LYS A 82 -8.80 38.83 -11.11
N PHE A 83 -7.69 38.39 -10.54
CA PHE A 83 -7.59 37.91 -9.18
C PHE A 83 -6.41 38.58 -8.49
N ASN A 84 -6.67 39.24 -7.37
CA ASN A 84 -5.68 39.87 -6.52
C ASN A 84 -5.56 39.07 -5.23
N LEU A 85 -4.32 38.84 -4.81
CA LEU A 85 -4.07 38.30 -3.49
C LEU A 85 -4.51 39.32 -2.45
N GLY A 86 -5.46 38.93 -1.61
CA GLY A 86 -5.89 39.73 -0.48
C GLY A 86 -5.18 39.28 0.79
N ASN A 87 -5.23 40.13 1.82
CA ASN A 87 -4.75 39.78 3.14
C ASN A 87 -5.94 39.39 4.02
N ASN A 88 -5.94 38.18 4.57
CA ASN A 88 -6.86 37.79 5.63
C ASN A 88 -6.13 37.73 6.98
N ALA A 89 -6.76 38.24 8.03
CA ALA A 89 -6.23 38.22 9.39
C ALA A 89 -6.09 36.79 9.96
N ASP A 90 -6.86 35.84 9.42
CA ASP A 90 -6.89 34.45 9.87
C ASP A 90 -5.72 33.59 9.35
N GLY A 91 -4.86 34.14 8.48
CA GLY A 91 -3.76 33.39 7.86
C GLY A 91 -4.18 32.41 6.75
N ASP A 92 -5.49 32.36 6.44
CA ASP A 92 -6.05 31.66 5.28
C ASP A 92 -5.60 32.34 3.97
N GLY A 93 -5.48 31.54 2.91
CA GLY A 93 -5.30 32.06 1.56
C GLY A 93 -6.55 32.80 1.10
N PHE A 94 -6.45 34.09 0.81
CA PHE A 94 -7.60 34.92 0.44
C PHE A 94 -7.36 35.64 -0.89
N ILE A 95 -8.32 35.53 -1.79
CA ILE A 95 -8.28 36.17 -3.10
C ILE A 95 -9.54 36.98 -3.30
N THR A 96 -9.37 38.19 -3.80
CA THR A 96 -10.46 39.01 -4.35
C THR A 96 -10.34 39.04 -5.86
N GLY A 97 -11.45 39.02 -6.57
CA GLY A 97 -11.43 39.03 -8.02
C GLY A 97 -12.57 39.81 -8.65
N GLU A 98 -12.36 40.15 -9.92
CA GLU A 98 -13.29 40.84 -10.79
C GLU A 98 -13.57 39.95 -11.99
N TYR A 99 -14.85 39.76 -12.34
CA TYR A 99 -15.27 38.98 -13.49
C TYR A 99 -15.98 39.87 -14.51
N SER A 100 -15.53 39.82 -15.75
CA SER A 100 -16.07 40.57 -16.87
C SER A 100 -15.97 39.77 -18.17
N PRO A 101 -17.06 39.14 -18.65
CA PRO A 101 -17.04 38.37 -19.90
C PRO A 101 -16.85 39.26 -21.14
N SER A 102 -17.19 40.56 -21.04
CA SER A 102 -16.89 41.58 -22.04
C SER A 102 -15.44 42.06 -22.00
N ARG A 103 -14.65 41.61 -21.02
CA ARG A 103 -13.24 41.98 -20.78
C ARG A 103 -13.05 43.44 -20.39
N ASP A 104 -14.12 44.12 -20.00
CA ASP A 104 -14.06 45.45 -19.40
C ASP A 104 -13.99 45.32 -17.87
N PHE A 105 -12.79 45.51 -17.33
CA PHE A 105 -12.54 45.46 -15.90
C PHE A 105 -12.64 46.84 -15.22
N ALA A 106 -12.87 47.93 -15.97
CA ALA A 106 -13.17 49.24 -15.36
C ALA A 106 -14.61 49.28 -14.83
N SER A 107 -15.50 48.44 -15.39
CA SER A 107 -16.86 48.21 -14.92
C SER A 107 -17.14 46.71 -14.88
N PRO A 108 -16.57 45.97 -13.90
CA PRO A 108 -16.71 44.53 -13.85
C PRO A 108 -18.16 44.12 -13.63
N LEU A 109 -18.56 43.00 -14.26
CA LEU A 109 -19.90 42.46 -14.14
C LEU A 109 -20.13 41.81 -12.76
N ALA A 110 -19.10 41.16 -12.21
CA ALA A 110 -19.16 40.53 -10.90
C ALA A 110 -17.91 40.80 -10.06
N THR A 111 -18.09 40.81 -8.75
CA THR A 111 -17.00 40.72 -7.77
C THR A 111 -16.99 39.34 -7.14
N VAL A 112 -15.80 38.78 -6.94
CA VAL A 112 -15.60 37.46 -6.34
C VAL A 112 -14.70 37.57 -5.12
N GLU A 113 -15.08 36.89 -4.05
CA GLU A 113 -14.25 36.67 -2.87
C GLU A 113 -14.02 35.16 -2.74
N MET A 114 -12.77 34.75 -2.61
CA MET A 114 -12.38 33.35 -2.51
C MET A 114 -11.51 33.15 -1.28
N THR A 115 -11.89 32.19 -0.46
CA THR A 115 -11.14 31.76 0.72
C THR A 115 -10.70 30.32 0.54
N VAL A 116 -9.43 30.06 0.81
CA VAL A 116 -8.80 28.77 0.66
C VAL A 116 -8.17 28.42 1.99
N ARG A 117 -8.75 27.40 2.64
CA ARG A 117 -8.43 27.02 4.02
C ARG A 117 -7.80 25.65 4.07
N ASN A 118 -6.68 25.54 4.77
CA ASN A 118 -6.08 24.28 5.16
C ASN A 118 -6.20 24.07 6.67
N ASN A 119 -5.87 22.88 7.14
CA ASN A 119 -5.89 22.58 8.58
C ASN A 119 -4.51 22.75 9.25
N LEU A 120 -3.57 23.44 8.59
CA LEU A 120 -2.19 23.60 9.06
C LEU A 120 -2.02 24.82 9.99
N LYS A 121 -2.86 25.85 9.85
CA LYS A 121 -2.67 27.15 10.53
C LYS A 121 -3.77 27.60 11.49
N SER A 122 -4.93 26.95 11.54
CA SER A 122 -6.05 27.48 12.31
C SER A 122 -5.81 27.47 13.83
N LYS A 123 -5.85 28.66 14.44
CA LYS A 123 -5.88 28.91 15.90
C LYS A 123 -7.29 28.83 16.50
N THR A 124 -8.31 28.48 15.72
CA THR A 124 -9.72 28.51 16.13
C THR A 124 -10.40 27.16 15.88
N GLU A 125 -11.31 26.77 16.78
CA GLU A 125 -11.99 25.45 16.87
C GLU A 125 -12.72 24.96 15.59
N LEU A 126 -12.83 25.80 14.55
CA LEU A 126 -13.31 25.41 13.21
C LEU A 126 -12.31 24.58 12.39
N ALA A 127 -11.07 24.41 12.87
CA ALA A 127 -10.06 23.51 12.31
C ALA A 127 -10.54 22.05 12.15
N ALA A 128 -11.59 21.65 12.88
CA ALA A 128 -12.11 20.28 12.88
C ALA A 128 -12.82 19.84 11.58
N SER A 129 -13.14 20.76 10.66
CA SER A 129 -13.97 20.43 9.47
C SER A 129 -13.17 20.06 8.21
N VAL A 130 -11.94 20.55 8.05
CA VAL A 130 -11.11 20.27 6.85
C VAL A 130 -10.22 19.06 7.13
N PRO A 131 -10.35 17.94 6.41
CA PRO A 131 -9.48 16.78 6.57
C PRO A 131 -8.00 17.15 6.41
N LYS A 132 -7.10 16.41 7.07
CA LYS A 132 -5.65 16.55 6.84
C LYS A 132 -5.33 16.46 5.36
N ARG A 133 -4.43 17.34 4.90
CA ARG A 133 -3.95 17.42 3.51
C ARG A 133 -5.06 17.59 2.49
N ALA A 134 -6.11 18.26 2.90
CA ALA A 134 -7.15 18.74 2.02
C ALA A 134 -7.28 20.25 2.24
N VAL A 135 -7.81 20.90 1.22
CA VAL A 135 -8.10 22.32 1.27
C VAL A 135 -9.57 22.53 0.96
N ASN A 136 -10.24 23.31 1.80
CA ASN A 136 -11.58 23.79 1.51
C ASN A 136 -11.46 25.09 0.72
N ILE A 137 -12.03 25.09 -0.49
CA ILE A 137 -12.14 26.26 -1.34
C ILE A 137 -13.58 26.74 -1.24
N ARG A 138 -13.77 27.97 -0.77
CA ARG A 138 -15.05 28.65 -0.72
C ARG A 138 -14.99 29.90 -1.59
N VAL A 139 -15.87 29.97 -2.58
CA VAL A 139 -15.98 31.10 -3.50
C VAL A 139 -17.35 31.76 -3.32
N VAL A 140 -17.36 33.08 -3.16
CA VAL A 140 -18.55 33.91 -3.07
C VAL A 140 -18.53 34.92 -4.22
N ALA A 141 -19.44 34.78 -5.17
CA ALA A 141 -19.58 35.71 -6.30
C ALA A 141 -20.84 36.57 -6.14
N LYS A 142 -20.73 37.86 -6.43
CA LYS A 142 -21.82 38.84 -6.35
C LYS A 142 -22.01 39.53 -7.70
N VAL A 143 -23.23 39.47 -8.25
CA VAL A 143 -23.66 40.18 -9.47
C VAL A 143 -24.95 40.91 -9.15
N GLY A 144 -24.92 42.24 -9.22
CA GLY A 144 -26.09 43.07 -8.86
C GLY A 144 -26.61 42.73 -7.46
N GLY A 145 -27.86 42.27 -7.37
CA GLY A 145 -28.49 41.85 -6.11
C GLY A 145 -28.34 40.35 -5.78
N VAL A 146 -27.66 39.57 -6.60
CA VAL A 146 -27.56 38.10 -6.47
C VAL A 146 -26.19 37.72 -5.92
N THR A 147 -26.19 36.85 -4.90
CA THR A 147 -24.98 36.22 -4.36
C THR A 147 -25.01 34.72 -4.61
N ARG A 148 -23.91 34.14 -5.08
CA ARG A 148 -23.70 32.70 -5.24
C ARG A 148 -22.49 32.26 -4.44
N VAL A 149 -22.63 31.09 -3.81
CA VAL A 149 -21.56 30.44 -3.04
C VAL A 149 -21.31 29.08 -3.65
N VAL A 150 -20.04 28.80 -3.95
CA VAL A 150 -19.54 27.49 -4.38
C VAL A 150 -18.50 27.05 -3.35
N GLU A 151 -18.67 25.84 -2.84
CA GLU A 151 -17.74 25.24 -1.88
C GLU A 151 -17.30 23.89 -2.43
N GLY A 152 -16.01 23.61 -2.33
CA GLY A 152 -15.42 22.35 -2.75
C GLY A 152 -14.26 21.95 -1.85
N LEU A 153 -14.10 20.65 -1.67
CA LEU A 153 -12.95 20.08 -1.00
C LEU A 153 -11.97 19.56 -2.07
N LEU A 154 -10.77 20.12 -2.10
CA LEU A 154 -9.70 19.66 -2.97
C LEU A 154 -8.73 18.79 -2.17
N ARG A 155 -8.30 17.68 -2.78
CA ARG A 155 -7.25 16.80 -2.26
C ARG A 155 -6.11 16.71 -3.28
N PRO A 156 -4.85 16.62 -2.84
CA PRO A 156 -3.74 16.29 -3.73
C PRO A 156 -4.05 14.97 -4.42
N GLN A 157 -3.85 14.92 -5.73
CA GLN A 157 -3.86 13.66 -6.44
C GLN A 157 -2.66 12.84 -5.96
N VAL A 158 -2.93 11.62 -5.47
CA VAL A 158 -1.90 10.68 -5.02
C VAL A 158 -0.95 10.40 -6.19
N GLN A 159 0.37 10.31 -5.93
CA GLN A 159 1.37 10.07 -6.99
C GLN A 159 1.16 8.72 -7.69
N SER A 160 0.69 7.71 -6.94
CA SER A 160 0.17 6.48 -7.52
C SER A 160 -1.10 6.05 -6.79
N HIS A 161 -2.00 5.45 -7.57
CA HIS A 161 -3.25 4.83 -7.15
C HIS A 161 -3.10 3.29 -7.05
N GLU A 162 -1.87 2.79 -7.17
CA GLU A 162 -1.59 1.37 -7.38
C GLU A 162 -1.15 0.71 -6.07
N SER A 163 -1.82 -0.39 -5.74
CA SER A 163 -1.42 -1.35 -4.72
C SER A 163 -0.23 -2.19 -5.18
N LEU A 164 -0.05 -2.34 -6.50
CA LEU A 164 1.11 -2.97 -7.13
C LEU A 164 1.30 -2.40 -8.53
N ALA A 165 2.52 -2.00 -8.87
CA ALA A 165 2.85 -1.47 -10.19
C ALA A 165 4.21 -1.97 -10.65
N ALA A 166 4.34 -2.31 -11.93
CA ALA A 166 5.60 -2.67 -12.55
C ALA A 166 5.76 -1.97 -13.91
N GLY A 167 6.97 -1.49 -14.19
CA GLY A 167 7.28 -0.83 -15.46
C GLY A 167 7.24 -1.75 -16.69
N ARG A 168 7.25 -3.07 -16.49
CA ARG A 168 7.14 -4.06 -17.58
C ARG A 168 6.11 -5.13 -17.26
N ASP A 169 6.54 -6.31 -16.80
CA ASP A 169 5.65 -7.46 -16.62
C ASP A 169 5.34 -7.67 -15.14
N ILE A 170 4.11 -8.09 -14.83
CA ILE A 170 3.73 -8.69 -13.54
C ILE A 170 3.30 -10.12 -13.84
N ASP A 171 4.02 -11.10 -13.28
CA ASP A 171 3.60 -12.50 -13.33
C ASP A 171 3.34 -13.05 -11.93
N LEU A 172 2.06 -13.25 -11.64
CA LEU A 172 1.54 -13.88 -10.43
C LEU A 172 0.80 -15.19 -10.77
N SER A 173 0.88 -15.68 -12.01
CA SER A 173 0.09 -16.81 -12.49
C SER A 173 0.41 -18.15 -11.80
N SER A 174 1.62 -18.27 -11.23
CA SER A 174 2.11 -19.43 -10.49
C SER A 174 1.89 -19.35 -8.99
N THR A 175 1.23 -18.29 -8.49
CA THR A 175 0.99 -18.12 -7.06
C THR A 175 0.05 -19.20 -6.54
N ALA A 176 0.49 -20.00 -5.57
CA ALA A 176 -0.36 -20.98 -4.91
C ALA A 176 -1.22 -20.28 -3.84
N GLY A 177 -2.51 -20.11 -4.12
CA GLY A 177 -3.48 -19.59 -3.15
C GLY A 177 -4.12 -18.25 -3.55
N LEU A 178 -4.79 -17.61 -2.58
CA LEU A 178 -5.54 -16.38 -2.80
C LEU A 178 -4.61 -15.16 -2.87
N THR A 179 -4.53 -14.52 -4.04
CA THR A 179 -3.88 -13.22 -4.21
C THR A 179 -4.87 -12.10 -3.88
N ARG A 180 -4.59 -11.36 -2.81
CA ARG A 180 -5.43 -10.26 -2.31
C ARG A 180 -4.74 -8.92 -2.52
N PHE A 181 -5.43 -8.00 -3.20
CA PHE A 181 -4.97 -6.62 -3.39
C PHE A 181 -5.76 -5.69 -2.48
N GLU A 182 -5.03 -4.91 -1.68
CA GLU A 182 -5.59 -3.99 -0.69
C GLU A 182 -4.91 -2.62 -0.74
N SER A 183 -5.70 -1.59 -0.45
CA SER A 183 -5.21 -0.23 -0.30
C SER A 183 -5.85 0.41 0.93
N LYS A 184 -5.11 1.34 1.54
CA LYS A 184 -5.60 2.16 2.66
C LYS A 184 -6.63 3.20 2.23
N ASP A 185 -6.63 3.57 0.94
CA ASP A 185 -7.71 4.37 0.38
C ASP A 185 -8.77 3.41 -0.22
N PRO A 186 -9.96 3.31 0.40
CA PRO A 186 -11.01 2.38 -0.02
C PRO A 186 -11.59 2.67 -1.40
N TYR A 187 -11.21 3.79 -2.05
CA TYR A 187 -11.64 4.17 -3.39
C TYR A 187 -10.56 3.95 -4.46
N VAL A 188 -9.40 3.42 -4.06
CA VAL A 188 -8.20 3.40 -4.89
C VAL A 188 -7.45 2.09 -4.66
N ASN A 189 -7.68 1.08 -5.51
CA ASN A 189 -7.00 -0.21 -5.40
C ASN A 189 -6.63 -0.70 -6.80
N ARG A 190 -5.43 -0.36 -7.29
CA ARG A 190 -5.03 -0.68 -8.68
C ARG A 190 -3.82 -1.60 -8.76
N VAL A 191 -3.82 -2.49 -9.74
CA VAL A 191 -2.67 -3.33 -10.12
C VAL A 191 -2.34 -3.00 -11.56
N ARG A 192 -1.08 -2.68 -11.85
CA ARG A 192 -0.70 -2.24 -13.20
C ARG A 192 0.62 -2.80 -13.69
N ALA A 193 0.60 -3.37 -14.89
CA ALA A 193 1.80 -3.78 -15.62
C ALA A 193 2.00 -2.87 -16.85
N GLY A 194 3.23 -2.43 -17.09
CA GLY A 194 3.62 -1.66 -18.27
C GLY A 194 3.62 -2.43 -19.59
N SER A 195 3.59 -3.77 -19.54
CA SER A 195 3.49 -4.67 -20.69
C SER A 195 2.50 -5.79 -20.36
N ASP A 196 2.96 -6.92 -19.80
CA ASP A 196 2.10 -8.09 -19.56
C ASP A 196 1.69 -8.24 -18.07
N LEU A 197 0.41 -8.51 -17.81
CA LEU A 197 -0.14 -8.84 -16.50
C LEU A 197 -0.71 -10.26 -16.50
N PHE A 198 -0.05 -11.16 -15.76
CA PHE A 198 -0.50 -12.53 -15.56
C PHE A 198 -0.94 -12.70 -14.10
N LEU A 199 -2.23 -12.92 -13.89
CA LEU A 199 -2.82 -13.15 -12.57
C LEU A 199 -3.24 -14.62 -12.44
N PRO A 200 -3.41 -15.14 -11.21
CA PRO A 200 -4.08 -16.41 -10.97
C PRO A 200 -5.51 -16.46 -11.56
N PRO A 201 -6.17 -17.64 -11.56
CA PRO A 201 -7.59 -17.72 -11.89
C PRO A 201 -8.42 -16.71 -11.09
N ASN A 202 -9.50 -16.21 -11.68
CA ASN A 202 -10.37 -15.20 -11.07
C ASN A 202 -10.93 -15.58 -9.68
N SER A 203 -11.11 -16.88 -9.40
CA SER A 203 -11.49 -17.38 -8.07
C SER A 203 -10.46 -17.05 -6.99
N ASP A 204 -9.20 -16.94 -7.39
CA ASP A 204 -8.03 -16.83 -6.53
C ASP A 204 -7.48 -15.41 -6.53
N VAL A 205 -8.19 -14.46 -7.15
CA VAL A 205 -7.89 -13.03 -7.10
C VAL A 205 -9.01 -12.31 -6.35
N ARG A 206 -8.65 -11.43 -5.40
CA ARG A 206 -9.62 -10.60 -4.66
C ARG A 206 -9.16 -9.16 -4.51
N PHE A 207 -10.02 -8.24 -4.89
CA PHE A 207 -9.93 -6.81 -4.58
C PHE A 207 -10.93 -6.47 -3.48
N LEU A 208 -10.48 -5.77 -2.44
CA LEU A 208 -11.33 -5.50 -1.27
C LEU A 208 -12.48 -4.52 -1.56
N LYS A 209 -12.20 -3.48 -2.36
CA LYS A 209 -13.15 -2.43 -2.76
C LYS A 209 -12.74 -1.85 -4.12
N HIS A 210 -13.65 -1.93 -5.11
CA HIS A 210 -13.54 -1.28 -6.43
C HIS A 210 -12.14 -1.35 -7.05
N GLY A 211 -11.57 -2.56 -7.11
CA GLY A 211 -10.23 -2.76 -7.63
C GLY A 211 -10.14 -2.58 -9.14
N GLU A 212 -8.95 -2.30 -9.66
CA GLU A 212 -8.68 -2.23 -11.09
C GLU A 212 -7.38 -2.98 -11.40
N ALA A 213 -7.38 -3.85 -12.40
CA ALA A 213 -6.20 -4.48 -12.95
C ALA A 213 -6.04 -4.04 -14.40
N ALA A 214 -4.89 -3.46 -14.72
CA ALA A 214 -4.62 -2.90 -16.04
C ALA A 214 -3.28 -3.38 -16.58
N SER A 215 -3.25 -3.66 -17.88
CA SER A 215 -2.02 -3.90 -18.63
C SER A 215 -2.06 -3.22 -19.97
N THR A 216 -0.89 -2.89 -20.50
CA THR A 216 -0.76 -2.25 -21.81
C THR A 216 -0.85 -3.24 -22.95
N ASP A 217 -0.24 -4.43 -22.80
CA ASP A 217 -0.27 -5.49 -23.79
C ASP A 217 -1.16 -6.62 -23.28
N ARG A 218 -0.58 -7.62 -22.59
CA ARG A 218 -1.35 -8.83 -22.25
C ARG A 218 -2.02 -8.78 -20.89
N LEU A 219 -3.25 -9.27 -20.78
CA LEU A 219 -3.91 -9.49 -19.49
C LEU A 219 -4.50 -10.90 -19.41
N ARG A 220 -3.99 -11.72 -18.49
CA ARG A 220 -4.48 -13.09 -18.28
C ARG A 220 -4.91 -13.34 -16.84
N LEU A 221 -5.98 -14.11 -16.69
CA LEU A 221 -6.45 -14.69 -15.43
C LEU A 221 -6.36 -16.22 -15.53
N GLY A 222 -5.34 -16.80 -14.91
CA GLY A 222 -4.97 -18.19 -15.10
C GLY A 222 -4.70 -18.49 -16.57
N SER A 223 -5.39 -19.49 -17.13
CA SER A 223 -5.26 -19.82 -18.55
C SER A 223 -5.99 -18.86 -19.50
N GLN A 224 -6.96 -18.08 -18.99
CA GLN A 224 -7.83 -17.23 -19.80
C GLN A 224 -7.13 -15.92 -20.16
N SER A 225 -7.04 -15.61 -21.46
CA SER A 225 -6.66 -14.27 -21.93
C SER A 225 -7.90 -13.37 -21.99
N LEU A 226 -7.84 -12.22 -21.34
CA LEU A 226 -8.95 -11.26 -21.30
C LEU A 226 -8.99 -10.34 -22.52
N GLU A 227 -7.90 -10.20 -23.28
CA GLU A 227 -7.94 -9.44 -24.55
C GLU A 227 -8.77 -10.14 -25.62
N SER A 228 -8.76 -11.48 -25.61
CA SER A 228 -9.52 -12.32 -26.53
C SER A 228 -10.87 -12.76 -25.97
N ALA A 229 -11.19 -12.37 -24.72
CA ALA A 229 -12.43 -12.74 -24.06
C ALA A 229 -13.58 -11.82 -24.49
N SER A 230 -14.81 -12.29 -24.37
CA SER A 230 -15.98 -11.42 -24.54
C SER A 230 -16.15 -10.48 -23.34
N ASP A 231 -16.76 -9.31 -23.56
CA ASP A 231 -17.05 -8.34 -22.49
C ASP A 231 -17.78 -8.98 -21.30
N ALA A 232 -18.72 -9.89 -21.57
CA ALA A 232 -19.44 -10.63 -20.53
C ALA A 232 -18.52 -11.51 -19.67
N ALA A 233 -17.48 -12.11 -20.26
CA ALA A 233 -16.51 -12.90 -19.53
C ALA A 233 -15.56 -12.03 -18.70
N VAL A 234 -15.21 -10.84 -19.19
CA VAL A 234 -14.41 -9.85 -18.45
C VAL A 234 -15.20 -9.32 -17.25
N ILE A 235 -16.47 -8.97 -17.44
CA ILE A 235 -17.38 -8.53 -16.36
C ILE A 235 -17.55 -9.64 -15.31
N ALA A 236 -17.82 -10.88 -15.73
CA ALA A 236 -17.98 -12.00 -14.80
C ALA A 236 -16.72 -12.28 -13.99
N ALA A 237 -15.53 -12.17 -14.60
CA ALA A 237 -14.27 -12.25 -13.88
C ALA A 237 -14.13 -11.10 -12.86
N GLY A 238 -14.58 -9.90 -13.23
CA GLY A 238 -14.63 -8.74 -12.35
C GLY A 238 -15.54 -8.94 -11.15
N ASP A 239 -16.76 -9.44 -11.37
CA ASP A 239 -17.74 -9.74 -10.32
C ASP A 239 -17.23 -10.79 -9.32
N ILE A 240 -16.52 -11.81 -9.80
CA ILE A 240 -15.92 -12.85 -8.95
C ILE A 240 -14.80 -12.27 -8.09
N SER A 241 -13.91 -11.47 -8.70
CA SER A 241 -12.72 -10.94 -8.03
C SER A 241 -12.97 -9.65 -7.24
N GLY A 242 -14.12 -8.98 -7.43
CA GLY A 242 -14.42 -7.68 -6.82
C GLY A 242 -13.69 -6.49 -7.45
N GLY A 243 -13.19 -6.65 -8.68
CA GLY A 243 -12.42 -5.62 -9.41
C GLY A 243 -12.81 -5.49 -10.88
N ASN A 244 -12.23 -4.53 -11.57
CA ASN A 244 -12.39 -4.30 -13.00
C ASN A 244 -11.10 -4.64 -13.73
N PHE A 245 -11.20 -5.23 -14.92
CA PHE A 245 -10.05 -5.56 -15.75
C PHE A 245 -10.04 -4.69 -16.99
N LEU A 246 -8.94 -3.97 -17.21
CA LEU A 246 -8.72 -3.09 -18.35
C LEU A 246 -7.61 -3.68 -19.21
N THR A 247 -8.01 -4.26 -20.35
CA THR A 247 -7.06 -4.72 -21.36
C THR A 247 -6.68 -3.55 -22.29
N ASN A 248 -5.46 -3.57 -22.83
CA ASN A 248 -4.94 -2.52 -23.72
C ASN A 248 -5.00 -1.10 -23.10
N ALA A 249 -4.71 -1.00 -21.80
CA ALA A 249 -4.69 0.29 -21.11
C ALA A 249 -3.63 1.21 -21.77
N PRO A 250 -3.95 2.49 -22.03
CA PRO A 250 -3.05 3.41 -22.74
C PRO A 250 -1.64 3.41 -22.13
N SER A 251 -0.62 3.23 -22.97
CA SER A 251 0.82 3.18 -22.60
C SER A 251 1.40 4.53 -22.14
N GLY A 252 0.56 5.52 -21.84
CA GLY A 252 0.95 6.92 -21.62
C GLY A 252 0.85 7.42 -20.18
N PHE A 253 0.51 6.58 -19.23
CA PHE A 253 0.81 6.88 -17.83
C PHE A 253 2.13 6.18 -17.53
N THR A 254 3.24 6.88 -17.76
CA THR A 254 4.39 6.70 -16.88
C THR A 254 3.80 6.70 -15.47
N ILE A 255 3.85 5.57 -14.75
CA ILE A 255 4.09 5.66 -13.30
C ILE A 255 5.22 6.68 -13.28
N ALA A 256 4.94 7.93 -12.87
CA ALA A 256 5.93 8.99 -12.95
C ALA A 256 7.18 8.35 -12.39
N ASP A 257 8.20 8.15 -13.24
CA ASP A 257 9.37 7.36 -12.88
C ASP A 257 9.69 7.86 -11.49
N PHE A 258 9.66 6.96 -10.50
CA PHE A 258 10.04 7.35 -9.16
C PHE A 258 11.42 7.95 -9.38
N ASP A 259 11.51 9.27 -9.30
CA ASP A 259 12.79 9.91 -9.36
C ASP A 259 13.41 9.49 -8.04
N ASP A 260 14.26 8.48 -8.14
CA ASP A 260 15.02 7.90 -7.05
C ASP A 260 15.86 8.99 -6.36
N SER A 261 16.09 10.12 -7.03
CA SER A 261 16.68 11.33 -6.45
C SER A 261 15.68 12.26 -5.72
N GLU A 262 14.38 12.14 -5.95
CA GLU A 262 13.32 12.85 -5.19
C GLU A 262 12.83 12.06 -3.96
N LEU A 263 13.12 10.76 -3.90
CA LEU A 263 12.93 9.95 -2.70
C LEU A 263 14.19 10.01 -1.83
N ASP A 264 14.04 10.44 -0.58
CA ASP A 264 15.08 10.24 0.44
C ASP A 264 15.16 8.74 0.76
N LEU A 265 15.87 7.99 -0.09
CA LEU A 265 16.14 6.58 0.13
C LEU A 265 17.17 6.41 1.25
N PRO A 266 17.05 5.37 2.07
CA PRO A 266 18.06 5.04 3.07
C PRO A 266 19.44 4.93 2.41
N SER A 267 20.42 5.68 2.93
CA SER A 267 21.81 5.68 2.43
C SER A 267 22.56 4.37 2.65
N GLN A 268 22.01 3.47 3.47
CA GLN A 268 22.58 2.14 3.72
C GLN A 268 22.04 1.16 2.68
N ASN A 269 22.95 0.74 1.79
CA ASN A 269 22.70 -0.34 0.84
C ASN A 269 23.08 -1.67 1.48
N GLU A 270 22.09 -2.53 1.64
CA GLU A 270 22.28 -3.90 2.09
C GLU A 270 22.18 -4.82 0.89
N SER A 271 23.15 -5.72 0.72
CA SER A 271 23.11 -6.66 -0.40
C SER A 271 22.44 -7.96 0.02
N LEU A 272 21.58 -8.50 -0.83
CA LEU A 272 21.03 -9.84 -0.67
C LEU A 272 21.47 -10.71 -1.86
N PRO A 273 21.98 -11.93 -1.65
CA PRO A 273 22.37 -12.80 -2.75
C PRO A 273 21.17 -13.13 -3.65
N ALA A 274 21.37 -12.94 -4.95
CA ALA A 274 20.41 -13.29 -5.99
C ALA A 274 20.36 -14.81 -6.20
N GLY A 275 19.20 -15.31 -6.61
CA GLY A 275 18.91 -16.71 -6.88
C GLY A 275 17.81 -17.28 -5.96
N GLU A 276 17.82 -18.60 -5.83
CA GLU A 276 16.82 -19.34 -5.08
C GLU A 276 17.13 -19.41 -3.57
N TRP A 277 16.19 -18.92 -2.77
CA TRP A 277 16.09 -19.10 -1.33
C TRP A 277 15.11 -20.23 -1.03
N ARG A 278 15.62 -21.37 -0.58
CA ARG A 278 14.82 -22.59 -0.43
C ARG A 278 14.61 -22.97 1.02
N PHE A 279 13.35 -22.97 1.46
CA PHE A 279 12.93 -23.59 2.71
C PHE A 279 12.87 -25.11 2.54
N GLY A 280 13.66 -25.85 3.31
CA GLY A 280 13.75 -27.30 3.24
C GLY A 280 13.88 -27.91 4.62
N ASP A 281 14.32 -29.15 4.67
CA ASP A 281 14.58 -29.89 5.91
C ASP A 281 15.99 -30.49 5.89
N ALA A 282 16.61 -30.63 7.06
CA ALA A 282 17.87 -31.31 7.20
C ALA A 282 17.93 -32.14 8.48
N VAL A 283 18.57 -33.31 8.40
CA VAL A 283 18.81 -34.17 9.57
C VAL A 283 20.07 -33.70 10.27
N LYS A 284 19.94 -33.35 11.55
CA LYS A 284 21.04 -33.12 12.48
C LYS A 284 21.33 -34.40 13.25
N VAL A 285 22.61 -34.71 13.39
CA VAL A 285 23.10 -35.87 14.13
C VAL A 285 23.90 -35.40 15.33
N GLU A 286 23.58 -35.97 16.49
CA GLU A 286 24.27 -35.77 17.76
C GLU A 286 24.68 -37.12 18.33
N TYR A 287 25.85 -37.19 18.96
CA TYR A 287 26.34 -38.41 19.60
C TYR A 287 26.35 -38.20 21.12
N ILE A 288 25.51 -38.93 21.83
CA ILE A 288 25.39 -38.88 23.29
C ILE A 288 26.35 -39.91 23.88
N SER A 289 27.32 -39.47 24.67
CA SER A 289 28.29 -40.37 25.29
C SER A 289 27.74 -41.03 26.55
N HIS A 290 27.97 -42.33 26.69
CA HIS A 290 27.62 -43.12 27.86
C HIS A 290 28.83 -43.91 28.37
N ASN A 291 29.05 -43.89 29.69
CA ASN A 291 30.04 -44.73 30.35
C ASN A 291 29.33 -45.96 30.92
N LEU A 292 29.58 -47.12 30.33
CA LEU A 292 28.90 -48.37 30.68
C LEU A 292 29.77 -49.20 31.60
N SER A 293 29.22 -49.59 32.75
CA SER A 293 29.92 -50.43 33.72
C SER A 293 29.60 -51.91 33.49
N TYR A 294 30.60 -52.78 33.61
CA TYR A 294 30.43 -54.21 33.40
C TYR A 294 31.15 -55.07 34.44
N ALA A 295 30.61 -56.28 34.66
CA ALA A 295 31.18 -57.28 35.55
C ALA A 295 32.53 -57.77 35.04
N ARG A 296 33.51 -57.88 35.94
CA ARG A 296 34.80 -58.51 35.67
C ARG A 296 35.04 -59.66 36.64
N THR A 297 35.50 -60.77 36.11
CA THR A 297 35.89 -61.95 36.89
C THR A 297 37.37 -62.23 36.67
N GLY A 298 38.09 -62.36 37.78
CA GLY A 298 39.49 -62.75 37.80
C GLY A 298 39.66 -64.26 37.66
N PRO A 299 40.92 -64.74 37.70
CA PRO A 299 41.23 -66.17 37.73
C PRO A 299 40.44 -66.86 38.84
N MET A 300 39.86 -68.03 38.55
CA MET A 300 39.00 -68.79 39.46
C MET A 300 37.68 -68.11 39.90
N GLY A 301 37.19 -67.12 39.15
CA GLY A 301 35.87 -66.54 39.38
C GLY A 301 35.81 -65.50 40.51
N VAL A 302 36.96 -65.01 40.98
CA VAL A 302 37.02 -63.92 41.97
C VAL A 302 36.44 -62.64 41.36
N PRO A 303 35.44 -61.99 41.98
CA PRO A 303 34.92 -60.71 41.50
C PRO A 303 36.02 -59.64 41.50
N LEU A 304 36.21 -58.96 40.37
CA LEU A 304 37.11 -57.82 40.24
C LEU A 304 36.30 -56.51 40.27
N PRO A 305 36.95 -55.37 40.54
CA PRO A 305 36.33 -54.07 40.33
C PRO A 305 35.71 -53.97 38.92
N PRO A 306 34.52 -53.36 38.78
CA PRO A 306 33.86 -53.22 37.49
C PRO A 306 34.77 -52.60 36.44
N GLY A 307 34.68 -53.13 35.21
CA GLY A 307 35.26 -52.46 34.06
C GLY A 307 34.33 -51.36 33.57
N GLN A 308 34.88 -50.43 32.78
CA GLN A 308 34.11 -49.39 32.11
C GLN A 308 34.46 -49.35 30.63
N VAL A 309 33.46 -49.12 29.78
CA VAL A 309 33.64 -48.84 28.35
C VAL A 309 32.78 -47.65 27.97
N GLN A 310 33.35 -46.74 27.18
CA GLN A 310 32.61 -45.60 26.64
C GLN A 310 31.94 -46.00 25.32
N ARG A 311 30.64 -45.72 25.20
CA ARG A 311 29.84 -45.98 24.00
C ARG A 311 28.98 -44.77 23.68
N TYR A 312 28.53 -44.67 22.44
CA TYR A 312 27.76 -43.53 21.95
C TYR A 312 26.39 -43.96 21.44
N GLN A 313 25.35 -43.22 21.82
CA GLN A 313 24.02 -43.30 21.23
C GLN A 313 23.90 -42.21 20.15
N LYS A 314 23.57 -42.58 18.91
CA LYS A 314 23.30 -41.64 17.83
C LYS A 314 21.88 -41.10 18.00
N LYS A 315 21.74 -39.79 18.13
CA LYS A 315 20.47 -39.07 18.09
C LYS A 315 20.37 -38.35 16.74
N SER A 316 19.38 -38.69 15.95
CA SER A 316 19.06 -38.01 14.69
C SER A 316 17.78 -37.21 14.88
N SER A 317 17.71 -35.98 14.38
CA SER A 317 16.51 -35.14 14.44
C SER A 317 16.40 -34.28 13.20
N THR A 318 15.20 -34.14 12.65
CA THR A 318 14.98 -33.31 11.46
C THR A 318 14.66 -31.89 11.89
N TYR A 319 15.31 -30.92 11.26
CA TYR A 319 15.07 -29.48 11.47
C TYR A 319 14.62 -28.85 10.16
N ASN A 320 13.74 -27.86 10.24
CA ASN A 320 13.50 -26.97 9.12
C ASN A 320 14.74 -26.13 8.87
N ILE A 321 15.09 -25.93 7.60
CA ILE A 321 16.23 -25.12 7.18
C ILE A 321 15.83 -24.12 6.09
N LEU A 322 16.56 -23.01 6.01
CA LEU A 322 16.58 -22.12 4.86
C LEU A 322 17.95 -22.21 4.21
N THR A 323 17.98 -22.47 2.90
CA THR A 323 19.21 -22.47 2.10
C THR A 323 19.21 -21.23 1.22
N ALA A 324 20.22 -20.38 1.40
CA ALA A 324 20.46 -19.21 0.58
C ALA A 324 21.11 -19.60 -0.77
N PRO A 325 21.03 -18.74 -1.80
CA PRO A 325 21.61 -19.02 -3.13
C PRO A 325 23.12 -19.27 -3.12
N ASN A 326 23.83 -18.66 -2.18
CA ASN A 326 25.28 -18.84 -1.99
C ASN A 326 25.64 -20.15 -1.25
N GLY A 327 24.66 -20.98 -0.91
CA GLY A 327 24.83 -22.23 -0.19
C GLY A 327 24.85 -22.10 1.34
N GLN A 328 24.76 -20.88 1.89
CA GLN A 328 24.63 -20.66 3.33
C GLN A 328 23.31 -21.25 3.83
N LYS A 329 23.33 -21.86 5.01
CA LYS A 329 22.17 -22.52 5.59
C LYS A 329 21.88 -21.99 6.99
N TYR A 330 20.59 -21.88 7.28
CA TYR A 330 20.04 -21.46 8.56
C TYR A 330 19.08 -22.54 9.04
N ALA A 331 19.14 -22.91 10.31
CA ALA A 331 18.30 -23.96 10.87
C ALA A 331 17.36 -23.40 11.94
N ALA A 332 16.18 -24.03 12.07
CA ALA A 332 15.26 -23.77 13.16
C ALA A 332 15.93 -24.02 14.52
N GLY A 333 15.50 -23.31 15.56
CA GLY A 333 16.02 -23.48 16.92
C GLY A 333 15.58 -24.80 17.56
N THR A 334 14.50 -25.40 17.03
CA THR A 334 13.95 -26.65 17.52
C THR A 334 13.74 -27.66 16.40
N ALA A 335 13.88 -28.94 16.74
CA ALA A 335 13.61 -30.03 15.81
C ALA A 335 12.11 -30.15 15.55
N ILE A 336 11.75 -30.61 14.35
CA ILE A 336 10.38 -30.95 13.99
C ILE A 336 9.86 -32.01 14.96
N VAL A 337 8.73 -31.74 15.59
CA VAL A 337 8.11 -32.62 16.59
C VAL A 337 7.92 -34.02 16.02
N GLY A 338 8.36 -35.04 16.77
CA GLY A 338 8.21 -36.44 16.39
C GLY A 338 9.27 -36.99 15.43
N THR A 339 10.27 -36.19 15.02
CA THR A 339 11.33 -36.64 14.10
C THR A 339 12.61 -37.11 14.81
N THR A 340 12.65 -37.02 16.15
CA THR A 340 13.82 -37.47 16.92
C THR A 340 13.87 -38.99 16.97
N VAL A 341 14.98 -39.55 16.51
CA VAL A 341 15.27 -40.99 16.51
C VAL A 341 16.56 -41.23 17.29
N PHE A 342 16.55 -42.24 18.17
CA PHE A 342 17.73 -42.70 18.89
C PHE A 342 18.17 -44.06 18.37
N ASP A 343 19.47 -44.24 18.21
CA ASP A 343 20.10 -45.51 17.88
C ASP A 343 21.30 -45.77 18.81
N PRO A 344 21.21 -46.71 19.76
CA PRO A 344 20.08 -47.61 20.00
C PRO A 344 18.84 -46.86 20.54
N PRO A 345 17.62 -47.39 20.40
CA PRO A 345 16.38 -46.67 20.76
C PRO A 345 16.18 -46.47 22.26
N PHE A 346 16.91 -47.21 23.09
CA PHE A 346 16.80 -47.16 24.54
C PHE A 346 18.11 -46.65 25.17
N PRO A 347 18.03 -45.92 26.29
CA PRO A 347 19.23 -45.61 27.08
C PRO A 347 19.88 -46.91 27.56
N PRO A 348 21.19 -46.89 27.86
CA PRO A 348 21.88 -48.10 28.30
C PRO A 348 21.29 -48.62 29.62
N ALA A 349 21.17 -49.93 29.72
CA ALA A 349 20.77 -50.60 30.96
C ALA A 349 21.95 -50.58 31.93
N GLY A 350 21.71 -50.31 33.22
CA GLY A 350 22.75 -50.04 34.22
C GLY A 350 24.03 -50.89 34.16
N PHE A 351 24.06 -52.03 34.86
CA PHE A 351 25.26 -52.85 34.98
C PHE A 351 25.23 -54.04 34.00
N TYR A 352 26.26 -54.18 33.18
CA TYR A 352 26.35 -55.23 32.16
C TYR A 352 27.07 -56.49 32.67
N PRO A 353 26.71 -57.69 32.19
CA PRO A 353 27.30 -58.95 32.64
C PRO A 353 28.73 -59.20 32.13
N SER A 354 29.17 -58.48 31.09
CA SER A 354 30.51 -58.61 30.51
C SER A 354 30.90 -57.40 29.68
N GLU A 355 32.20 -57.27 29.38
CA GLU A 355 32.72 -56.23 28.47
C GLU A 355 32.09 -56.31 27.08
N GLY A 356 31.90 -57.52 26.54
CA GLY A 356 31.27 -57.72 25.23
C GLY A 356 29.81 -57.26 25.21
N ALA A 357 29.06 -57.51 26.29
CA ALA A 357 27.70 -57.03 26.42
C ALA A 357 27.63 -55.51 26.49
N ALA A 358 28.52 -54.87 27.27
CA ALA A 358 28.61 -53.41 27.30
C ALA A 358 29.06 -52.82 25.94
N SER A 359 30.03 -53.47 25.28
CA SER A 359 30.56 -53.03 23.98
C SER A 359 29.61 -53.25 22.81
N SER A 360 28.57 -54.07 22.98
CA SER A 360 27.51 -54.23 21.98
C SER A 360 26.50 -53.08 21.97
N TYR A 361 26.49 -52.23 23.01
CA TYR A 361 25.59 -51.08 23.07
C TYR A 361 26.11 -49.93 22.21
N GLY A 362 25.29 -49.45 21.27
CA GLY A 362 25.55 -48.27 20.45
C GLY A 362 26.85 -48.32 19.67
N LEU A 363 27.45 -47.16 19.42
CA LEU A 363 28.64 -46.98 18.60
C LEU A 363 29.91 -46.92 19.45
N GLY A 364 31.02 -47.41 18.91
CA GLY A 364 32.32 -47.42 19.60
C GLY A 364 33.09 -46.11 19.54
N ALA A 365 32.70 -45.21 18.64
CA ALA A 365 33.25 -43.87 18.51
C ALA A 365 32.14 -42.90 18.09
N ALA A 366 32.29 -41.63 18.47
CA ALA A 366 31.47 -40.56 17.93
C ALA A 366 31.87 -40.26 16.48
N GLY A 367 30.88 -40.00 15.63
CA GLY A 367 31.09 -39.35 14.33
C GLY A 367 31.23 -37.83 14.48
N PRO A 368 31.40 -37.09 13.38
CA PRO A 368 31.63 -35.64 13.40
C PRO A 368 30.44 -34.81 13.94
N GLY A 369 29.24 -35.39 14.07
CA GLY A 369 28.02 -34.68 14.49
C GLY A 369 27.57 -33.62 13.48
N GLY A 370 26.51 -32.89 13.76
CA GLY A 370 26.02 -31.82 12.89
C GLY A 370 25.11 -32.30 11.75
N TYR A 371 24.91 -31.44 10.75
CA TYR A 371 23.93 -31.66 9.70
C TYR A 371 24.45 -32.56 8.57
N GLY A 372 23.63 -33.53 8.15
CA GLY A 372 23.89 -34.40 7.00
C GLY A 372 25.14 -35.28 7.13
N ASP A 373 25.53 -35.65 8.36
CA ASP A 373 26.75 -36.42 8.69
C ASP A 373 28.09 -35.75 8.27
N THR A 374 28.07 -34.44 7.96
CA THR A 374 29.26 -33.70 7.46
C THR A 374 30.06 -32.95 8.52
N GLY A 375 29.63 -32.91 9.78
CA GLY A 375 30.22 -32.01 10.79
C GLY A 375 29.73 -30.57 10.71
N ALA A 376 28.95 -30.21 9.69
CA ALA A 376 28.49 -28.84 9.49
C ALA A 376 27.49 -28.41 10.57
N MET A 377 27.72 -27.24 11.15
CA MET A 377 26.79 -26.59 12.07
C MET A 377 26.19 -25.37 11.37
N TYR A 378 24.87 -25.20 11.50
CA TYR A 378 24.15 -24.04 10.99
C TYR A 378 23.75 -23.15 12.19
N PRO A 379 23.57 -21.84 12.00
CA PRO A 379 22.93 -21.00 13.01
C PRO A 379 21.53 -21.56 13.34
N GLU A 380 21.22 -21.67 14.63
CA GLU A 380 19.96 -22.25 15.12
C GLU A 380 19.10 -21.18 15.78
N SER A 381 18.00 -20.82 15.12
CA SER A 381 16.96 -19.89 15.58
C SER A 381 15.72 -20.11 14.73
N ASP A 382 14.52 -19.83 15.23
CA ASP A 382 13.33 -19.93 14.37
C ASP A 382 13.28 -18.75 13.39
N VAL A 383 13.70 -17.56 13.86
CA VAL A 383 13.81 -16.32 13.07
C VAL A 383 15.27 -15.96 12.87
N HIS A 384 15.67 -15.70 11.61
CA HIS A 384 17.03 -15.29 11.24
C HIS A 384 17.01 -13.95 10.53
N THR A 385 17.85 -13.02 10.97
CA THR A 385 18.22 -11.84 10.19
C THR A 385 19.23 -12.25 9.13
N LEU A 386 18.85 -12.18 7.86
CA LEU A 386 19.67 -12.63 6.73
C LEU A 386 20.63 -11.52 6.27
N THR A 387 20.11 -10.30 6.25
CA THR A 387 20.83 -9.05 6.07
C THR A 387 20.01 -7.97 6.81
N PRO A 388 20.58 -6.83 7.22
CA PRO A 388 19.79 -5.79 7.86
C PRO A 388 18.57 -5.41 7.01
N GLY A 389 17.38 -5.55 7.59
CA GLY A 389 16.11 -5.31 6.91
C GLY A 389 15.52 -6.50 6.14
N VAL A 390 16.14 -7.68 6.16
CA VAL A 390 15.52 -8.93 5.68
C VAL A 390 15.61 -10.00 6.74
N GLU A 391 14.47 -10.56 7.10
CA GLU A 391 14.36 -11.63 8.07
C GLU A 391 13.59 -12.82 7.49
N ALA A 392 13.85 -14.00 8.02
CA ALA A 392 13.13 -15.20 7.64
C ALA A 392 12.78 -16.03 8.88
N ASN A 393 11.52 -16.48 8.94
CA ASN A 393 11.09 -17.53 9.84
C ASN A 393 11.17 -18.88 9.11
N VAL A 394 12.10 -19.71 9.54
CA VAL A 394 12.43 -20.98 8.90
C VAL A 394 11.39 -22.06 9.21
N VAL A 395 10.68 -21.94 10.33
CA VAL A 395 9.61 -22.86 10.74
C VAL A 395 8.35 -22.62 9.91
N THR A 396 7.94 -21.36 9.74
CA THR A 396 6.71 -21.00 9.00
C THR A 396 6.93 -20.80 7.51
N ALA A 397 8.18 -20.83 7.02
CA ALA A 397 8.54 -20.51 5.63
C ALA A 397 8.16 -19.07 5.22
N GLN A 398 8.31 -18.13 6.13
CA GLN A 398 7.99 -16.72 5.89
C GLN A 398 9.28 -15.91 5.72
N MET A 399 9.32 -15.02 4.73
CA MET A 399 10.34 -13.99 4.60
C MET A 399 9.72 -12.61 4.73
N VAL A 400 10.41 -11.73 5.42
CA VAL A 400 9.96 -10.37 5.69
C VAL A 400 11.02 -9.38 5.25
N ILE A 401 10.61 -8.42 4.44
CA ILE A 401 11.41 -7.29 4.00
C ILE A 401 10.93 -6.06 4.78
N HIS A 402 11.81 -5.56 5.62
CA HIS A 402 11.56 -4.41 6.48
C HIS A 402 11.57 -3.12 5.67
N PRO A 403 10.69 -2.18 6.05
CA PRO A 403 10.69 -0.84 5.49
C PRO A 403 11.95 -0.06 5.95
N GLY A 404 12.39 0.96 5.20
CA GLY A 404 13.49 1.84 5.60
C GLY A 404 14.92 1.34 5.35
N LYS A 405 15.09 0.31 4.53
CA LYS A 405 16.41 -0.16 4.05
C LYS A 405 16.44 -0.25 2.52
N ASN A 406 17.56 0.12 1.92
CA ASN A 406 17.79 -0.12 0.50
C ASN A 406 18.39 -1.51 0.33
N ILE A 407 17.64 -2.45 -0.25
CA ILE A 407 18.10 -3.81 -0.49
C ILE A 407 18.47 -3.97 -1.96
N GLN A 408 19.76 -4.18 -2.22
CA GLN A 408 20.28 -4.43 -3.55
C GLN A 408 20.37 -5.92 -3.83
N LEU A 409 19.79 -6.34 -4.95
CA LEU A 409 19.85 -7.71 -5.43
C LEU A 409 20.17 -7.71 -6.94
N SER A 410 21.23 -8.41 -7.31
CA SER A 410 21.76 -8.42 -8.68
C SER A 410 21.25 -9.63 -9.48
N GLY A 411 19.94 -9.74 -9.68
CA GLY A 411 19.32 -10.85 -10.42
C GLY A 411 17.91 -11.18 -9.93
N ASP A 412 17.54 -12.46 -10.03
CA ASP A 412 16.21 -12.92 -9.58
C ASP A 412 16.20 -13.16 -8.07
N PHE A 413 15.07 -12.87 -7.42
CA PHE A 413 14.81 -13.23 -6.03
C PHE A 413 13.67 -14.26 -5.99
N ILE A 414 14.03 -15.53 -5.80
CA ILE A 414 13.08 -16.65 -5.89
C ILE A 414 12.99 -17.29 -4.51
N VAL A 415 11.78 -17.40 -3.95
CA VAL A 415 11.55 -18.06 -2.67
C VAL A 415 10.75 -19.34 -2.90
N THR A 416 11.30 -20.48 -2.49
CA THR A 416 10.70 -21.80 -2.67
C THR A 416 10.64 -22.56 -1.35
N ALA A 417 9.78 -23.57 -1.28
CA ALA A 417 9.72 -24.47 -0.14
C ALA A 417 9.55 -25.93 -0.57
N ASP A 418 10.21 -26.83 0.12
CA ASP A 418 10.02 -28.28 0.00
C ASP A 418 8.82 -28.73 0.84
N GLY A 419 8.13 -29.78 0.36
CA GLY A 419 7.04 -30.43 1.08
C GLY A 419 5.72 -29.67 0.97
N SER A 420 4.96 -29.60 2.06
CA SER A 420 3.61 -28.99 2.11
C SER A 420 3.61 -27.54 2.57
N ARG A 421 4.77 -26.93 2.79
CA ARG A 421 4.87 -25.52 3.19
C ARG A 421 4.68 -24.63 1.96
N SER A 422 3.90 -23.57 2.10
CA SER A 422 3.81 -22.50 1.11
C SER A 422 4.66 -21.34 1.58
N PRO A 423 5.70 -20.93 0.82
CA PRO A 423 6.51 -19.81 1.23
C PRO A 423 5.70 -18.51 1.11
N GLU A 424 5.83 -17.63 2.10
CA GLU A 424 5.16 -16.33 2.10
C GLU A 424 6.21 -15.21 2.16
N LEU A 425 6.02 -14.17 1.35
CA LEU A 425 6.88 -13.00 1.32
C LEU A 425 6.08 -11.77 1.72
N TYR A 426 6.51 -11.08 2.78
CA TYR A 426 5.86 -9.89 3.30
C TYR A 426 6.75 -8.65 3.16
N PHE A 427 6.16 -7.55 2.72
CA PHE A 427 6.82 -6.26 2.63
C PHE A 427 6.23 -5.30 3.66
N GLY A 428 7.08 -4.66 4.45
CA GLY A 428 6.61 -3.75 5.49
C GLY A 428 6.08 -4.43 6.75
N TYR A 429 6.60 -5.62 7.04
CA TYR A 429 6.29 -6.38 8.26
C TYR A 429 7.56 -6.53 9.09
N ASP A 430 7.42 -7.05 10.30
CA ASP A 430 8.48 -7.50 11.20
C ASP A 430 8.07 -8.86 11.77
N LEU A 431 9.04 -9.70 12.10
CA LEU A 431 8.81 -11.00 12.72
C LEU A 431 9.05 -10.89 14.22
N SER A 432 8.00 -11.12 15.01
CA SER A 432 8.20 -11.33 16.45
C SER A 432 9.14 -12.53 16.70
N PRO A 433 9.77 -12.62 17.89
CA PRO A 433 10.59 -13.78 18.25
C PRO A 433 9.84 -15.13 18.18
N GLY A 434 8.50 -15.10 18.31
CA GLY A 434 7.63 -16.26 18.16
C GLY A 434 7.21 -16.54 16.71
N GLY A 435 7.74 -15.79 15.74
CA GLY A 435 7.52 -16.04 14.33
C GLY A 435 6.24 -15.43 13.73
N VAL A 436 5.54 -14.59 14.48
CA VAL A 436 4.33 -13.90 13.98
C VAL A 436 4.73 -12.66 13.19
N ALA A 437 4.36 -12.63 11.91
CA ALA A 437 4.48 -11.45 11.06
C ALA A 437 3.53 -10.34 11.55
N THR A 438 4.10 -9.21 11.91
CA THR A 438 3.37 -8.03 12.39
C THR A 438 3.66 -6.89 11.44
N GLN A 439 2.63 -6.25 10.91
CA GLN A 439 2.84 -5.14 9.98
C GLN A 439 3.51 -3.97 10.72
N THR A 440 4.62 -3.46 10.19
CA THR A 440 5.38 -2.32 10.73
C THR A 440 5.31 -1.11 9.81
N ALA A 441 5.17 -1.32 8.51
CA ALA A 441 5.00 -0.25 7.54
C ALA A 441 3.60 0.36 7.63
N LEU A 442 3.56 1.70 7.62
CA LEU A 442 2.34 2.51 7.59
C LEU A 442 1.36 2.26 8.75
N VAL A 443 1.74 1.63 9.87
CA VAL A 443 0.83 1.42 11.02
C VAL A 443 0.15 2.73 11.45
N ASN A 444 0.87 3.86 11.33
CA ASN A 444 0.40 5.21 11.65
C ASN A 444 -0.08 6.00 10.40
N GLY A 445 -0.20 5.35 9.25
CA GLY A 445 -0.58 5.94 7.97
C GLY A 445 0.59 6.54 7.18
N ILE A 446 0.30 6.94 5.94
CA ILE A 446 1.28 7.52 5.01
C ILE A 446 1.82 8.89 5.48
N GLU A 447 1.10 9.55 6.40
CA GLU A 447 1.51 10.83 6.95
C GLU A 447 2.66 10.69 7.94
N ALA A 448 2.66 9.65 8.78
CA ALA A 448 3.78 9.37 9.67
C ALA A 448 5.03 8.93 8.90
N ALA A 449 4.85 8.28 7.74
CA ALA A 449 5.95 7.90 6.85
C ALA A 449 6.61 9.09 6.15
N LYS A 450 5.86 10.17 5.92
CA LYS A 450 6.42 11.42 5.38
C LYS A 450 7.14 12.24 6.44
N ASP A 451 6.63 12.24 7.67
CA ASP A 451 7.25 12.95 8.79
C ASP A 451 8.52 12.24 9.31
N SER A 452 8.66 10.94 9.06
CA SER A 452 9.86 10.17 9.46
C SER A 452 10.13 9.03 8.47
N PRO A 453 10.65 9.34 7.27
CA PRO A 453 10.87 8.36 6.21
C PRO A 453 11.81 7.24 6.63
N SER A 454 12.78 7.50 7.51
CA SER A 454 13.72 6.49 8.00
C SER A 454 13.11 5.39 8.87
N THR A 455 11.85 5.55 9.29
CA THR A 455 11.11 4.60 10.15
C THR A 455 10.24 3.64 9.30
N TYR A 456 10.08 3.95 8.01
CA TYR A 456 9.21 3.30 7.03
C TYR A 456 9.96 3.10 5.71
#